data_AF-A0A1V5T5N0-F1
#
_entry.id   AF-A0A1V5T5N0-F1
#
_cell.length_a   1.000
_cell.length_b   1.000
_cell.length_c   1.000
_cell.angle_alpha   90.00
_cell.angle_beta   90.00
_cell.angle_gamma   90.00
#
_symmetry.space_group_name_H-M   'P 1'
#
loop_
_entity.id
_entity.type
_entity.pdbx_description
1 polymer ?
#
loop_
_entity_poly.entity_id
_entity_poly.type
_entity_poly.pdbx_seq_one_letter_code
_entity_poly.pdbx_strand_id
1 'polypeptide(L)'
;MARRGIREFDGKRMLAAFMKRRLGDLWKYEGNAVLISPDTDMESLQNDHPWLSSRKLVAKPDQLFGKRGKHGLLLVNSDFDGVKKWVRDRMGKSVTIGNVSGELTHFLVEPFTRHSEDEEYYVAIKDEREFDVIYFSIRGGIFVEENWDRVIKIEVPILQEVSKADILAKISDLKKDRDLVAEFIAALHAFYAASGFAYLEINPFTVSDGAVIPLDLVAKVDDAAAFDCRKIWGELEFPPSFGTSMTTEERFVKHLDDQSGASLKLTILNPEGRVWTMVAGGGASVIYADTVCDIGFSKDLANYGEYSGDPYLCRSPTRDSPAQSPRL
;
A
#
# COMPACT_ATOMS: atom_id res chain seq x y z
N MET A 1 -9.91 7.31 11.27
CA MET A 1 -9.76 6.26 10.25
C MET A 1 -8.40 6.46 9.61
N ALA A 2 -7.49 5.51 9.78
CA ALA A 2 -6.13 5.67 9.29
C ALA A 2 -6.02 5.01 7.92
N ARG A 3 -5.74 5.83 6.89
CA ARG A 3 -5.49 5.34 5.54
C ARG A 3 -4.08 4.75 5.50
N ARG A 4 -3.99 3.42 5.45
CA ARG A 4 -2.71 2.69 5.44
C ARG A 4 -2.34 2.27 4.02
N GLY A 5 -1.11 2.58 3.60
CA GLY A 5 -0.57 2.04 2.35
C GLY A 5 -0.32 0.54 2.46
N ILE A 6 -0.61 -0.19 1.40
CA ILE A 6 -0.34 -1.63 1.29
C ILE A 6 0.66 -1.88 0.16
N ARG A 7 1.38 -2.99 0.25
CA ARG A 7 2.32 -3.41 -0.80
C ARG A 7 1.59 -3.64 -2.11
N GLU A 8 2.28 -3.40 -3.21
CA GLU A 8 1.78 -3.70 -4.55
C GLU A 8 1.46 -5.19 -4.69
N PHE A 9 2.31 -6.05 -4.12
CA PHE A 9 2.11 -7.50 -4.03
C PHE A 9 0.72 -7.86 -3.47
N ASP A 10 0.36 -7.28 -2.31
CA ASP A 10 -0.90 -7.56 -1.64
C ASP A 10 -2.09 -7.07 -2.45
N GLY A 11 -2.00 -5.85 -3.00
CA GLY A 11 -3.04 -5.31 -3.87
C GLY A 11 -3.29 -6.17 -5.10
N LYS A 12 -2.22 -6.65 -5.76
CA LYS A 12 -2.32 -7.55 -6.93
C LYS A 12 -2.86 -8.93 -6.58
N ARG A 13 -2.44 -9.50 -5.46
CA ARG A 13 -2.98 -10.79 -4.93
C ARG A 13 -4.48 -10.69 -4.69
N MET A 14 -4.91 -9.64 -3.98
CA MET A 14 -6.33 -9.39 -3.68
C MET A 14 -7.13 -9.17 -4.97
N LEU A 15 -6.61 -8.36 -5.89
CA LEU A 15 -7.24 -8.09 -7.18
C LEU A 15 -7.44 -9.37 -7.99
N ALA A 16 -6.40 -10.19 -8.15
CA ALA A 16 -6.48 -11.42 -8.93
C ALA A 16 -7.51 -12.40 -8.35
N ALA A 17 -7.52 -12.58 -7.03
CA ALA A 17 -8.49 -13.45 -6.35
C ALA A 17 -9.93 -12.93 -6.48
N PHE A 18 -10.14 -11.62 -6.28
CA PHE A 18 -11.46 -11.01 -6.39
C PHE A 18 -12.02 -11.08 -7.81
N MET A 19 -11.20 -10.72 -8.80
CA MET A 19 -11.59 -10.71 -10.21
C MET A 19 -11.89 -12.12 -10.73
N LYS A 20 -11.11 -13.13 -10.33
CA LYS A 20 -11.41 -14.54 -10.65
C LYS A 20 -12.81 -14.94 -10.17
N ARG A 21 -13.19 -14.53 -8.96
CA ARG A 21 -14.52 -14.83 -8.39
C ARG A 21 -15.64 -14.05 -9.08
N ARG A 22 -15.42 -12.79 -9.44
CA ARG A 22 -16.46 -11.91 -10.02
C ARG A 22 -16.66 -12.15 -11.52
N LEU A 23 -15.58 -12.29 -12.27
CA LEU A 23 -15.58 -12.32 -13.74
C LEU A 23 -15.42 -13.74 -14.31
N GLY A 24 -15.05 -14.73 -13.48
CA GLY A 24 -14.89 -16.12 -13.91
C GLY A 24 -13.92 -16.25 -15.09
N ASP A 25 -14.37 -16.90 -16.16
CA ASP A 25 -13.56 -17.16 -17.36
C ASP A 25 -13.21 -15.91 -18.18
N LEU A 26 -13.89 -14.78 -17.93
CA LEU A 26 -13.52 -13.49 -18.54
C LEU A 26 -12.21 -12.94 -17.96
N TRP A 27 -11.83 -13.36 -16.74
CA TRP A 27 -10.59 -12.92 -16.10
C TRP A 27 -9.43 -13.88 -16.39
N LYS A 28 -8.50 -13.42 -17.21
CA LYS A 28 -7.35 -14.21 -17.67
C LYS A 28 -6.03 -13.90 -16.96
N TYR A 29 -5.97 -12.84 -16.16
CA TYR A 29 -4.76 -12.53 -15.40
C TYR A 29 -4.60 -13.49 -14.23
N GLU A 30 -3.51 -14.26 -14.25
CA GLU A 30 -3.25 -15.33 -13.28
C GLU A 30 -2.87 -14.82 -11.88
N GLY A 31 -2.49 -13.55 -11.74
CA GLY A 31 -1.99 -13.04 -10.46
C GLY A 31 -0.58 -13.51 -10.11
N ASN A 32 0.20 -13.93 -11.11
CA ASN A 32 1.59 -14.36 -10.91
C ASN A 32 2.44 -13.20 -10.43
N ALA A 33 2.72 -13.19 -9.13
CA ALA A 33 3.58 -12.24 -8.45
C ALA A 33 4.20 -12.94 -7.24
N VAL A 34 5.46 -12.64 -6.96
CA VAL A 34 6.14 -13.10 -5.74
C VAL A 34 6.83 -11.94 -5.05
N LEU A 35 6.82 -11.97 -3.73
CA LEU A 35 7.52 -11.00 -2.88
C LEU A 35 8.79 -11.66 -2.33
N ILE A 36 9.93 -11.06 -2.61
CA ILE A 36 11.24 -11.49 -2.11
C ILE A 36 11.64 -10.57 -0.96
N SER A 37 11.84 -11.17 0.21
CA SER A 37 12.34 -10.57 1.45
C SER A 37 13.78 -11.05 1.75
N PRO A 38 14.45 -10.53 2.80
CA PRO A 38 15.78 -11.00 3.20
C PRO A 38 15.81 -12.49 3.58
N ASP A 39 14.68 -13.02 4.07
CA ASP A 39 14.55 -14.39 4.57
C ASP A 39 14.04 -15.37 3.50
N THR A 40 13.83 -14.89 2.26
CA THR A 40 13.29 -15.71 1.18
C THR A 40 14.33 -16.70 0.67
N ASP A 41 14.01 -18.00 0.73
CA ASP A 41 14.78 -19.03 0.04
C ASP A 41 14.46 -19.06 -1.46
N MET A 42 15.43 -18.65 -2.27
CA MET A 42 15.25 -18.50 -3.71
C MET A 42 15.05 -19.84 -4.44
N GLU A 43 15.58 -20.94 -3.90
CA GLU A 43 15.41 -22.28 -4.50
C GLU A 43 13.99 -22.79 -4.27
N SER A 44 13.50 -22.73 -3.03
CA SER A 44 12.10 -23.07 -2.72
C SER A 44 11.13 -22.19 -3.50
N LEU A 45 11.39 -20.87 -3.59
CA LEU A 45 10.57 -19.94 -4.36
C LEU A 45 10.43 -20.36 -5.84
N GLN A 46 11.53 -20.83 -6.44
CA GLN A 46 11.53 -21.30 -7.83
C GLN A 46 10.70 -22.59 -8.02
N ASN A 47 10.75 -23.49 -7.04
CA ASN A 47 9.98 -24.74 -7.05
C ASN A 47 8.48 -24.49 -6.90
N ASP A 48 8.11 -23.57 -5.99
CA ASP A 48 6.71 -23.21 -5.73
C ASP A 48 6.10 -22.38 -6.88
N HIS A 49 6.94 -21.67 -7.64
CA HIS A 49 6.54 -20.82 -8.75
C HIS A 49 7.30 -21.12 -10.05
N PRO A 50 7.01 -22.25 -10.74
CA PRO A 50 7.75 -22.67 -11.93
C PRO A 50 7.79 -21.65 -13.08
N TRP A 51 6.80 -20.74 -13.13
CA TRP A 51 6.74 -19.68 -14.14
C TRP A 51 7.91 -18.68 -14.06
N LEU A 52 8.60 -18.59 -12.92
CA LEU A 52 9.82 -17.79 -12.76
C LEU A 52 10.91 -18.23 -13.76
N SER A 53 10.97 -19.52 -14.10
CA SER A 53 12.00 -20.08 -14.98
C SER A 53 11.61 -20.07 -16.46
N SER A 54 10.31 -20.02 -16.77
CA SER A 54 9.80 -20.19 -18.13
C SER A 54 9.45 -18.87 -18.83
N ARG A 55 9.33 -17.77 -18.08
CA ARG A 55 8.95 -16.45 -18.60
C ARG A 55 10.07 -15.44 -18.38
N LYS A 56 10.05 -14.38 -19.18
CA LYS A 56 10.80 -13.16 -18.86
C LYS A 56 10.11 -12.44 -17.72
N LEU A 57 10.89 -11.74 -16.90
CA LEU A 57 10.49 -11.19 -15.62
C LEU A 57 10.77 -9.69 -15.53
N VAL A 58 10.01 -9.05 -14.67
CA VAL A 58 10.24 -7.70 -14.14
C VAL A 58 10.49 -7.83 -12.64
N ALA A 59 11.45 -7.07 -12.12
CA ALA A 59 11.70 -6.98 -10.68
C ALA A 59 11.82 -5.52 -10.25
N LYS A 60 11.19 -5.17 -9.13
CA LYS A 60 11.17 -3.81 -8.59
C LYS A 60 11.00 -3.82 -7.06
N PRO A 61 11.51 -2.83 -6.31
CA PRO A 61 11.25 -2.73 -4.89
C PRO A 61 9.77 -2.45 -4.63
N ASP A 62 9.26 -3.05 -3.55
CA ASP A 62 7.87 -2.91 -3.12
C ASP A 62 7.84 -2.45 -1.66
N GLN A 63 8.13 -1.16 -1.43
CA GLN A 63 8.20 -0.54 -0.09
C GLN A 63 7.50 0.83 -0.05
N LEU A 64 6.36 0.96 -0.72
CA LEU A 64 5.51 2.16 -0.70
C LEU A 64 6.17 3.46 -1.20
N PHE A 65 6.99 3.39 -2.24
CA PHE A 65 7.51 4.58 -2.92
C PHE A 65 7.35 4.47 -4.44
N GLY A 66 7.06 5.60 -5.08
CA GLY A 66 6.86 5.70 -6.53
C GLY A 66 8.15 5.98 -7.30
N LYS A 67 8.00 6.20 -8.61
CA LYS A 67 9.08 6.66 -9.52
C LYS A 67 10.30 5.73 -9.62
N ARG A 68 10.12 4.43 -9.35
CA ARG A 68 11.16 3.38 -9.38
C ARG A 68 11.99 3.35 -10.66
N GLY A 69 11.35 3.51 -11.82
CA GLY A 69 12.05 3.57 -13.12
C GLY A 69 13.05 4.73 -13.21
N LYS A 70 12.69 5.92 -12.71
CA LYS A 70 13.57 7.11 -12.72
C LYS A 70 14.81 6.96 -11.82
N HIS A 71 14.77 6.04 -10.86
CA HIS A 71 15.86 5.77 -9.92
C HIS A 71 16.69 4.52 -10.27
N GLY A 72 16.47 3.90 -11.44
CA GLY A 72 17.18 2.66 -11.82
C GLY A 72 16.83 1.46 -10.93
N LEU A 73 15.63 1.49 -10.32
CA LEU A 73 15.08 0.47 -9.44
C LEU A 73 14.02 -0.37 -10.15
N LEU A 74 14.17 -0.57 -11.46
CA LEU A 74 13.29 -1.38 -12.26
C LEU A 74 14.14 -2.25 -13.19
N LEU A 75 14.12 -3.57 -12.97
CA LEU A 75 14.68 -4.56 -13.88
C LEU A 75 13.57 -5.01 -14.82
N VAL A 76 13.80 -4.94 -16.12
CA VAL A 76 12.80 -5.30 -17.15
C VAL A 76 13.38 -6.36 -18.06
N ASN A 77 12.54 -7.32 -18.47
CA ASN A 77 12.87 -8.35 -19.47
C ASN A 77 14.12 -9.19 -19.12
N SER A 78 14.18 -9.66 -17.86
CA SER A 78 15.26 -10.52 -17.37
C SER A 78 14.79 -11.98 -17.22
N ASP A 79 15.71 -12.94 -17.16
CA ASP A 79 15.42 -14.26 -16.60
C ASP A 79 15.58 -14.26 -15.08
N PHE A 80 15.25 -15.39 -14.44
CA PHE A 80 15.30 -15.53 -12.98
C PHE A 80 16.72 -15.44 -12.41
N ASP A 81 17.74 -15.90 -13.13
CA ASP A 81 19.13 -15.75 -12.69
C ASP A 81 19.56 -14.28 -12.66
N GLY A 82 19.16 -13.50 -13.67
CA GLY A 82 19.33 -12.05 -13.69
C GLY A 82 18.57 -11.35 -12.56
N VAL A 83 17.34 -11.79 -12.24
CA VAL A 83 16.57 -11.29 -11.08
C VAL A 83 17.31 -11.59 -9.77
N LYS A 84 17.75 -12.84 -9.54
CA LYS A 84 18.49 -13.24 -8.33
C LYS A 84 19.74 -12.38 -8.14
N LYS A 85 20.50 -12.13 -9.20
CA LYS A 85 21.68 -11.26 -9.16
C LYS A 85 21.30 -9.81 -8.84
N TRP A 86 20.30 -9.28 -9.54
CA TRP A 86 19.88 -7.89 -9.39
C TRP A 86 19.34 -7.57 -8.00
N VAL A 87 18.57 -8.50 -7.41
CA VAL A 87 18.07 -8.42 -6.03
C VAL A 87 19.23 -8.51 -5.05
N ARG A 88 20.14 -9.48 -5.19
CA ARG A 88 21.33 -9.61 -4.32
C ARG A 88 22.19 -8.34 -4.30
N ASP A 89 22.35 -7.72 -5.46
CA ASP A 89 23.15 -6.49 -5.59
C ASP A 89 22.48 -5.25 -4.96
N ARG A 90 21.21 -5.34 -4.55
CA ARG A 90 20.42 -4.20 -4.00
C ARG A 90 19.86 -4.44 -2.61
N MET A 91 19.63 -5.70 -2.25
CA MET A 91 19.16 -6.10 -0.92
C MET A 91 20.08 -5.52 0.14
N GLY A 92 19.49 -4.88 1.13
CA GLY A 92 20.17 -4.23 2.24
C GLY A 92 20.89 -2.91 1.91
N LYS A 93 20.76 -2.38 0.69
CA LYS A 93 21.37 -1.10 0.32
C LYS A 93 20.43 0.07 0.61
N SER A 94 20.98 1.14 1.17
CA SER A 94 20.29 2.41 1.34
C SER A 94 20.16 3.16 0.01
N VAL A 95 18.96 3.65 -0.27
CA VAL A 95 18.68 4.49 -1.43
C VAL A 95 17.90 5.73 -0.99
N THR A 96 18.20 6.86 -1.61
CA THR A 96 17.50 8.13 -1.39
C THR A 96 16.51 8.40 -2.51
N ILE A 97 15.23 8.54 -2.16
CA ILE A 97 14.12 8.87 -3.06
C ILE A 97 13.58 10.23 -2.61
N GLY A 98 13.81 11.27 -3.41
CA GLY A 98 13.53 12.65 -2.99
C GLY A 98 14.37 13.03 -1.77
N ASN A 99 13.71 13.35 -0.65
CA ASN A 99 14.36 13.70 0.61
C ASN A 99 14.39 12.55 1.63
N VAL A 100 13.97 11.35 1.23
CA VAL A 100 13.80 10.20 2.12
C VAL A 100 14.81 9.11 1.77
N SER A 101 15.61 8.70 2.74
CA SER A 101 16.58 7.60 2.60
C SER A 101 16.07 6.37 3.33
N GLY A 102 16.11 5.21 2.68
CA GLY A 102 15.69 3.95 3.29
C GLY A 102 16.42 2.75 2.68
N GLU A 103 16.43 1.64 3.42
CA GLU A 103 17.04 0.38 3.00
C GLU A 103 16.08 -0.43 2.12
N LEU A 104 16.60 -1.02 1.05
CA LEU A 104 15.86 -1.92 0.17
C LEU A 104 15.82 -3.35 0.75
N THR A 105 14.64 -3.82 1.12
CA THR A 105 14.44 -5.12 1.79
C THR A 105 13.41 -6.00 1.07
N HIS A 106 12.47 -5.42 0.33
CA HIS A 106 11.37 -6.17 -0.27
C HIS A 106 11.28 -5.88 -1.77
N PHE A 107 11.22 -6.93 -2.59
CA PHE A 107 11.19 -6.84 -4.04
C PHE A 107 10.03 -7.67 -4.61
N LEU A 108 9.23 -7.03 -5.44
CA LEU A 108 8.18 -7.68 -6.22
C LEU A 108 8.77 -8.18 -7.53
N VAL A 109 8.48 -9.45 -7.87
CA VAL A 109 8.82 -10.07 -9.15
C VAL A 109 7.56 -10.55 -9.83
N GLU A 110 7.44 -10.24 -11.12
CA GLU A 110 6.26 -10.56 -11.93
C GLU A 110 6.64 -10.86 -13.39
N PRO A 111 5.78 -11.54 -14.17
CA PRO A 111 6.02 -11.76 -15.59
C PRO A 111 6.14 -10.46 -16.37
N PHE A 112 7.16 -10.38 -17.23
CA PHE A 112 7.29 -9.31 -18.21
C PHE A 112 6.21 -9.44 -19.28
N THR A 113 5.46 -8.36 -19.48
CA THR A 113 4.47 -8.24 -20.55
C THR A 113 5.04 -7.33 -21.62
N ARG A 114 5.20 -7.82 -22.85
CA ARG A 114 5.65 -7.00 -23.97
C ARG A 114 4.46 -6.18 -24.49
N HIS A 115 4.58 -4.86 -24.45
CA HIS A 115 3.58 -3.91 -24.94
C HIS A 115 4.28 -2.65 -25.45
N SER A 116 3.58 -1.83 -26.23
CA SER A 116 4.04 -0.47 -26.56
C SER A 116 3.52 0.55 -25.54
N GLU A 117 4.22 1.67 -25.38
CA GLU A 117 3.79 2.77 -24.48
C GLU A 117 2.40 3.33 -24.86
N ASP A 118 2.02 3.26 -26.14
CA ASP A 118 0.68 3.64 -26.62
C ASP A 118 -0.44 2.67 -26.20
N GLU A 119 -0.09 1.54 -25.56
CA GLU A 119 -1.02 0.54 -25.03
C GLU A 119 -1.07 0.56 -23.49
N GLU A 120 -0.57 1.62 -22.86
CA GLU A 120 -0.67 1.85 -21.43
C GLU A 120 -1.90 2.70 -21.09
N TYR A 121 -2.71 2.22 -20.16
CA TYR A 121 -3.90 2.86 -19.64
C TYR A 121 -3.71 3.25 -18.17
N TYR A 122 -4.49 4.22 -17.71
CA TYR A 122 -4.52 4.68 -16.33
C TYR A 122 -5.93 4.51 -15.75
N VAL A 123 -6.01 3.98 -14.53
CA VAL A 123 -7.23 4.04 -13.73
C VAL A 123 -6.90 4.31 -12.26
N ALA A 124 -7.67 5.18 -11.62
CA ALA A 124 -7.63 5.36 -10.17
C ALA A 124 -9.04 5.53 -9.60
N ILE A 125 -9.23 5.14 -8.36
CA ILE A 125 -10.46 5.27 -7.60
C ILE A 125 -10.12 5.86 -6.24
N LYS A 126 -10.83 6.93 -5.87
CA LYS A 126 -10.65 7.64 -4.60
C LYS A 126 -12.01 7.91 -3.98
N ASP A 127 -12.07 7.81 -2.66
CA ASP A 127 -13.22 8.19 -1.87
C ASP A 127 -13.34 9.72 -1.76
N GLU A 128 -14.56 10.20 -1.96
CA GLU A 128 -15.01 11.54 -1.57
C GLU A 128 -16.23 11.38 -0.65
N ARG A 129 -16.65 12.47 -0.02
CA ARG A 129 -17.71 12.41 1.01
C ARG A 129 -19.02 11.78 0.52
N GLU A 130 -19.38 12.01 -0.74
CA GLU A 130 -20.66 11.60 -1.31
C GLU A 130 -20.51 10.64 -2.50
N PHE A 131 -19.28 10.36 -2.93
CA PHE A 131 -19.00 9.61 -4.15
C PHE A 131 -17.70 8.84 -4.03
N ASP A 132 -17.62 7.70 -4.72
CA ASP A 132 -16.35 7.20 -5.22
C ASP A 132 -16.09 7.87 -6.58
N VAL A 133 -14.89 8.41 -6.78
CA VAL A 133 -14.51 9.03 -8.06
C VAL A 133 -13.54 8.12 -8.79
N ILE A 134 -13.97 7.62 -9.95
CA ILE A 134 -13.14 6.86 -10.89
C ILE A 134 -12.51 7.84 -11.87
N TYR A 135 -11.19 7.83 -11.94
CA TYR A 135 -10.37 8.53 -12.92
C TYR A 135 -9.88 7.53 -13.97
N PHE A 136 -10.01 7.85 -15.25
CA PHE A 136 -9.53 6.98 -16.33
C PHE A 136 -8.87 7.80 -17.45
N SER A 137 -7.77 7.29 -18.00
CA SER A 137 -7.14 7.85 -19.20
C SER A 137 -6.67 6.74 -20.14
N ILE A 138 -6.87 6.97 -21.44
CA ILE A 138 -6.36 6.11 -22.52
C ILE A 138 -4.84 6.25 -22.75
N ARG A 139 -4.20 7.20 -22.06
CA ARG A 139 -2.75 7.41 -22.04
C ARG A 139 -2.28 7.36 -20.58
N GLY A 140 -1.81 6.18 -20.18
CA GLY A 140 -1.24 5.92 -18.87
C GLY A 140 0.27 6.12 -18.80
N GLY A 141 0.87 5.56 -17.77
CA GLY A 141 2.32 5.54 -17.58
C GLY A 141 2.87 6.90 -17.18
N ILE A 142 4.03 7.23 -17.72
CA ILE A 142 4.75 8.48 -17.41
C ILE A 142 4.01 9.71 -17.95
N PHE A 143 3.19 9.54 -18.99
CA PHE A 143 2.52 10.64 -19.68
C PHE A 143 1.20 11.09 -19.04
N VAL A 144 0.69 10.37 -18.04
CA VAL A 144 -0.61 10.72 -17.42
C VAL A 144 -0.56 12.07 -16.71
N GLU A 145 0.54 12.40 -16.03
CA GLU A 145 0.71 13.68 -15.31
C GLU A 145 0.66 14.88 -16.27
N GLU A 146 1.16 14.70 -17.50
CA GLU A 146 1.21 15.74 -18.54
C GLU A 146 -0.13 15.90 -19.29
N ASN A 147 -1.04 14.92 -19.18
CA ASN A 147 -2.31 14.88 -19.90
C ASN A 147 -3.50 14.80 -18.94
N TRP A 148 -3.39 15.42 -17.76
CA TRP A 148 -4.43 15.38 -16.72
C TRP A 148 -5.76 15.99 -17.17
N ASP A 149 -5.72 16.93 -18.11
CA ASP A 149 -6.88 17.53 -18.78
C ASP A 149 -7.71 16.51 -19.58
N ARG A 150 -7.11 15.39 -19.97
CA ARG A 150 -7.76 14.30 -20.73
C ARG A 150 -8.27 13.16 -19.85
N VAL A 151 -8.03 13.24 -18.54
CA VAL A 151 -8.50 12.23 -17.59
C VAL A 151 -10.02 12.38 -17.43
N ILE A 152 -10.73 11.31 -17.75
CA ILE A 152 -12.17 11.19 -17.60
C ILE A 152 -12.48 10.93 -16.12
N LYS A 153 -13.52 11.60 -15.60
CA LYS A 153 -14.02 11.42 -14.24
C LYS A 153 -15.41 10.81 -14.27
N ILE A 154 -15.63 9.79 -13.45
CA ILE A 154 -16.91 9.10 -13.30
C ILE A 154 -17.20 9.06 -11.80
N GLU A 155 -18.26 9.74 -11.38
CA GLU A 155 -18.70 9.79 -9.99
C GLU A 155 -19.72 8.69 -9.75
N VAL A 156 -19.46 7.84 -8.75
CA VAL A 156 -20.37 6.77 -8.33
C VAL A 156 -20.88 7.13 -6.94
N PRO A 157 -22.17 7.48 -6.79
CA PRO A 157 -22.73 7.85 -5.49
C PRO A 157 -22.60 6.71 -4.48
N ILE A 158 -22.55 7.07 -3.19
CA ILE A 158 -22.53 6.07 -2.10
C ILE A 158 -23.67 5.06 -2.27
N LEU A 159 -23.38 3.78 -2.00
CA LEU A 159 -24.32 2.65 -2.11
C LEU A 159 -24.80 2.33 -3.54
N GLN A 160 -24.21 2.95 -4.56
CA GLN A 160 -24.44 2.60 -5.96
C GLN A 160 -23.27 1.81 -6.52
N GLU A 161 -23.54 1.05 -7.58
CA GLU A 161 -22.53 0.39 -8.40
C GLU A 161 -22.50 1.02 -9.79
N VAL A 162 -21.34 1.02 -10.43
CA VAL A 162 -21.21 1.41 -11.84
C VAL A 162 -21.27 0.18 -12.74
N SER A 163 -22.07 0.24 -13.80
CA SER A 163 -22.16 -0.85 -14.77
C SER A 163 -21.17 -0.68 -15.92
N LYS A 164 -20.89 -1.77 -16.64
CA LYS A 164 -20.14 -1.70 -17.91
C LYS A 164 -20.73 -0.67 -18.88
N ALA A 165 -22.06 -0.57 -18.96
CA ALA A 165 -22.74 0.36 -19.86
C ALA A 165 -22.44 1.82 -19.51
N ASP A 166 -22.41 2.14 -18.21
CA ASP A 166 -22.07 3.48 -17.70
C ASP A 166 -20.62 3.84 -18.05
N ILE A 167 -19.70 2.89 -17.88
CA ILE A 167 -18.30 3.09 -18.27
C ILE A 167 -18.17 3.30 -19.77
N LEU A 168 -18.81 2.44 -20.59
CA LEU A 168 -18.79 2.56 -22.05
C LEU A 168 -19.28 3.93 -22.53
N ALA A 169 -20.31 4.49 -21.89
CA ALA A 169 -20.83 5.81 -22.22
C ALA A 169 -19.81 6.94 -21.98
N LYS A 170 -18.81 6.72 -21.11
CA LYS A 170 -17.77 7.69 -20.77
C LYS A 170 -16.48 7.50 -21.56
N ILE A 171 -16.17 6.30 -22.03
CA ILE A 171 -14.93 5.98 -22.76
C ILE A 171 -15.13 5.87 -24.29
N SER A 172 -15.77 6.85 -24.91
CA SER A 172 -16.06 6.84 -26.35
C SER A 172 -14.82 6.79 -27.24
N ASP A 173 -13.71 7.36 -26.77
CA ASP A 173 -12.50 7.56 -27.56
C ASP A 173 -11.61 6.31 -27.63
N LEU A 174 -11.86 5.33 -26.75
CA LEU A 174 -11.13 4.08 -26.73
C LEU A 174 -11.65 3.15 -27.85
N LYS A 175 -10.81 2.93 -28.87
CA LYS A 175 -11.18 2.11 -30.05
C LYS A 175 -10.85 0.63 -29.89
N LYS A 176 -9.77 0.30 -29.20
CA LYS A 176 -9.26 -1.08 -29.02
C LYS A 176 -9.58 -1.55 -27.60
N ASP A 177 -9.92 -2.82 -27.45
CA ASP A 177 -10.19 -3.48 -26.15
C ASP A 177 -11.27 -2.81 -25.27
N ARG A 178 -12.09 -1.92 -25.86
CA ARG A 178 -13.04 -1.05 -25.16
C ARG A 178 -13.99 -1.80 -24.23
N ASP A 179 -14.55 -2.91 -24.70
CA ASP A 179 -15.46 -3.75 -23.92
C ASP A 179 -14.77 -4.41 -22.72
N LEU A 180 -13.55 -4.88 -22.91
CA LEU A 180 -12.76 -5.52 -21.86
C LEU A 180 -12.33 -4.50 -20.80
N VAL A 181 -11.89 -3.32 -21.23
CA VAL A 181 -11.51 -2.21 -20.34
C VAL A 181 -12.72 -1.72 -19.55
N ALA A 182 -13.89 -1.58 -20.19
CA ALA A 182 -15.11 -1.15 -19.50
C ALA A 182 -15.57 -2.17 -18.45
N GLU A 183 -15.55 -3.47 -18.77
CA GLU A 183 -15.86 -4.54 -17.82
C GLU A 183 -14.87 -4.53 -16.65
N PHE A 184 -13.58 -4.36 -16.94
CA PHE A 184 -12.54 -4.27 -15.91
C PHE A 184 -12.75 -3.09 -14.96
N ILE A 185 -13.02 -1.88 -15.48
CA ILE A 185 -13.22 -0.69 -14.63
C ILE A 185 -14.46 -0.85 -13.74
N ALA A 186 -15.56 -1.39 -14.26
CA ALA A 186 -16.75 -1.66 -13.47
C ALA A 186 -16.47 -2.71 -12.37
N ALA A 187 -15.77 -3.79 -12.70
CA ALA A 187 -15.35 -4.80 -11.72
C ALA A 187 -14.34 -4.25 -10.71
N LEU A 188 -13.49 -3.30 -11.11
CA LEU A 188 -12.50 -2.65 -10.26
C LEU A 188 -13.17 -1.74 -9.21
N HIS A 189 -14.24 -1.03 -9.58
CA HIS A 189 -15.05 -0.29 -8.62
C HIS A 189 -15.72 -1.22 -7.59
N ALA A 190 -16.27 -2.35 -8.04
CA ALA A 190 -16.83 -3.34 -7.11
C ALA A 190 -15.75 -3.94 -6.18
N PHE A 191 -14.54 -4.16 -6.68
CA PHE A 191 -13.39 -4.55 -5.86
C PHE A 191 -13.02 -3.47 -4.84
N TYR A 192 -12.97 -2.21 -5.29
CA TYR A 192 -12.68 -1.05 -4.46
C TYR A 192 -13.66 -0.96 -3.28
N ALA A 193 -14.96 -0.93 -3.58
CA ALA A 193 -16.03 -0.80 -2.60
C ALA A 193 -16.10 -1.97 -1.62
N ALA A 194 -15.81 -3.20 -2.08
CA ALA A 194 -15.89 -4.39 -1.23
C ALA A 194 -14.68 -4.59 -0.30
N SER A 195 -13.55 -3.90 -0.55
CA SER A 195 -12.26 -4.23 0.07
C SER A 195 -11.74 -3.16 1.04
N GLY A 196 -12.58 -2.19 1.42
CA GLY A 196 -12.19 -1.13 2.37
C GLY A 196 -11.07 -0.23 1.86
N PHE A 197 -10.96 -0.03 0.54
CA PHE A 197 -9.99 0.91 -0.02
C PHE A 197 -10.44 2.35 0.24
N ALA A 198 -9.47 3.21 0.57
CA ALA A 198 -9.61 4.67 0.49
C ALA A 198 -8.97 5.21 -0.80
N TYR A 199 -7.98 4.51 -1.35
CA TYR A 199 -7.34 4.86 -2.60
C TYR A 199 -6.89 3.60 -3.34
N LEU A 200 -7.11 3.54 -4.64
CA LEU A 200 -6.61 2.49 -5.52
C LEU A 200 -6.22 3.11 -6.85
N GLU A 201 -4.99 2.93 -7.28
CA GLU A 201 -4.48 3.39 -8.56
C GLU A 201 -3.75 2.25 -9.25
N ILE A 202 -3.97 2.10 -10.55
CA ILE A 202 -3.25 1.17 -11.41
C ILE A 202 -2.67 1.99 -12.57
N ASN A 203 -1.36 2.23 -12.52
CA ASN A 203 -0.67 3.12 -13.45
C ASN A 203 0.76 2.67 -13.80
N PRO A 204 0.98 1.98 -14.93
CA PRO A 204 0.01 1.66 -15.97
C PRO A 204 -0.67 0.29 -15.76
N PHE A 205 -1.75 0.06 -16.50
CA PHE A 205 -2.15 -1.28 -16.93
C PHE A 205 -2.18 -1.37 -18.44
N THR A 206 -2.06 -2.57 -18.98
CA THR A 206 -2.13 -2.80 -20.43
C THR A 206 -3.10 -3.95 -20.74
N VAL A 207 -3.43 -4.14 -22.01
CA VAL A 207 -4.17 -5.30 -22.49
C VAL A 207 -3.25 -6.12 -23.38
N SER A 208 -3.01 -7.38 -22.99
CA SER A 208 -2.16 -8.31 -23.73
C SER A 208 -2.85 -9.67 -23.80
N ASP A 209 -2.88 -10.28 -24.98
CA ASP A 209 -3.52 -11.59 -25.25
C ASP A 209 -4.97 -11.70 -24.73
N GLY A 210 -5.71 -10.59 -24.80
CA GLY A 210 -7.09 -10.48 -24.32
C GLY A 210 -7.24 -10.56 -22.80
N ALA A 211 -6.18 -10.25 -22.06
CA ALA A 211 -6.14 -10.14 -20.60
C ALA A 211 -5.75 -8.71 -20.21
N VAL A 212 -6.39 -8.17 -19.17
CA VAL A 212 -5.95 -6.92 -18.52
C VAL A 212 -4.80 -7.25 -17.59
N ILE A 213 -3.65 -6.60 -17.79
CA ILE A 213 -2.44 -6.81 -17.00
C ILE A 213 -2.13 -5.54 -16.20
N PRO A 214 -2.35 -5.53 -14.87
CA PRO A 214 -1.95 -4.41 -14.03
C PRO A 214 -0.43 -4.40 -13.87
N LEU A 215 0.27 -3.42 -14.45
CA LEU A 215 1.73 -3.36 -14.42
C LEU A 215 2.23 -2.69 -13.15
N ASP A 216 1.50 -1.70 -12.64
CA ASP A 216 1.76 -1.07 -11.35
C ASP A 216 0.46 -0.90 -10.57
N LEU A 217 0.51 -1.02 -9.25
CA LEU A 217 -0.65 -0.82 -8.37
C LEU A 217 -0.20 -0.12 -7.09
N VAL A 218 -0.88 0.98 -6.78
CA VAL A 218 -0.74 1.73 -5.54
C VAL A 218 -2.07 1.75 -4.82
N ALA A 219 -2.10 1.35 -3.56
CA ALA A 219 -3.35 1.33 -2.82
C ALA A 219 -3.20 1.71 -1.35
N LYS A 220 -4.29 2.25 -0.80
CA LYS A 220 -4.47 2.53 0.61
C LYS A 220 -5.82 2.00 1.07
N VAL A 221 -5.83 1.33 2.21
CA VAL A 221 -7.06 0.82 2.84
C VAL A 221 -7.34 1.54 4.16
N ASP A 222 -8.59 1.52 4.59
CA ASP A 222 -8.98 1.92 5.95
C ASP A 222 -8.75 0.76 6.91
N ASP A 223 -7.75 0.87 7.78
CA ASP A 223 -7.39 -0.20 8.71
C ASP A 223 -8.50 -0.58 9.70
N ALA A 224 -9.45 0.32 9.93
CA ALA A 224 -10.64 0.03 10.74
C ALA A 224 -11.56 -1.03 10.08
N ALA A 225 -11.49 -1.20 8.76
CA ALA A 225 -12.29 -2.17 8.01
C ALA A 225 -11.71 -3.60 8.08
N ALA A 226 -10.62 -3.84 8.81
CA ALA A 226 -9.92 -5.12 8.88
C ALA A 226 -10.83 -6.29 9.26
N PHE A 227 -11.77 -6.06 10.18
CA PHE A 227 -12.70 -7.10 10.64
C PHE A 227 -13.63 -7.57 9.52
N ASP A 228 -14.27 -6.62 8.82
CA ASP A 228 -15.23 -6.92 7.75
C ASP A 228 -14.53 -7.42 6.48
N CYS A 229 -13.35 -6.88 6.17
CA CYS A 229 -12.61 -7.17 4.95
C CYS A 229 -11.66 -8.37 5.08
N ARG A 230 -11.59 -9.05 6.24
CA ARG A 230 -10.64 -10.14 6.51
C ARG A 230 -10.63 -11.24 5.45
N LYS A 231 -11.79 -11.56 4.87
CA LYS A 231 -11.91 -12.59 3.82
C LYS A 231 -11.25 -12.19 2.50
N ILE A 232 -11.15 -10.90 2.22
CA ILE A 232 -10.53 -10.35 1.00
C ILE A 232 -9.07 -10.05 1.29
N TRP A 233 -8.77 -9.42 2.43
CA TRP A 233 -7.41 -9.04 2.81
C TRP A 233 -6.52 -10.26 3.12
N GLY A 234 -7.10 -11.33 3.67
CA GLY A 234 -6.33 -12.46 4.17
C GLY A 234 -5.38 -12.02 5.28
N GLU A 235 -4.13 -12.46 5.20
CA GLU A 235 -3.03 -11.95 6.02
C GLU A 235 -2.44 -10.73 5.30
N LEU A 236 -2.88 -9.54 5.71
CA LEU A 236 -2.41 -8.27 5.17
C LEU A 236 -1.50 -7.60 6.18
N GLU A 237 -0.30 -7.22 5.73
CA GLU A 237 0.65 -6.47 6.53
C GLU A 237 0.67 -4.99 6.11
N PHE A 238 0.84 -4.09 7.08
CA PHE A 238 0.99 -2.66 6.83
C PHE A 238 2.45 -2.27 6.95
N PRO A 239 3.20 -2.20 5.84
CA PRO A 239 4.60 -1.81 5.91
C PRO A 239 4.73 -0.35 6.38
N PRO A 240 5.82 -0.02 7.10
CA PRO A 240 6.12 1.37 7.42
C PRO A 240 6.37 2.16 6.13
N SER A 241 6.24 3.49 6.22
CA SER A 241 6.61 4.37 5.11
C SER A 241 8.10 4.20 4.80
N PHE A 242 8.47 4.25 3.51
CA PHE A 242 9.87 4.14 3.11
C PHE A 242 10.75 5.14 3.88
N GLY A 243 11.93 4.69 4.30
CA GLY A 243 12.88 5.50 5.07
C GLY A 243 12.55 5.72 6.54
N THR A 244 11.42 5.19 7.02
CA THR A 244 11.13 5.16 8.46
C THR A 244 11.88 3.98 9.08
N SER A 245 12.99 4.23 9.78
CA SER A 245 13.61 3.23 10.64
C SER A 245 12.99 3.35 12.02
N MET A 246 12.14 2.39 12.41
CA MET A 246 11.62 2.36 13.77
C MET A 246 12.71 1.88 14.73
N THR A 247 12.91 2.61 15.83
CA THR A 247 13.72 2.14 16.96
C THR A 247 13.07 0.94 17.63
N THR A 248 13.82 0.22 18.47
CA THR A 248 13.30 -0.92 19.23
C THR A 248 12.10 -0.51 20.10
N GLU A 249 12.16 0.69 20.68
CA GLU A 249 11.13 1.27 21.55
C GLU A 249 9.86 1.62 20.77
N GLU A 250 9.99 2.22 19.58
CA GLU A 250 8.85 2.51 18.72
C GLU A 250 8.11 1.24 18.27
N ARG A 251 8.86 0.18 17.93
CA ARG A 251 8.27 -1.13 17.60
C ARG A 251 7.54 -1.74 18.79
N PHE A 252 8.10 -1.63 19.99
CA PHE A 252 7.47 -2.13 21.20
C PHE A 252 6.16 -1.41 21.51
N VAL A 253 6.15 -0.07 21.45
CA VAL A 253 4.90 0.70 21.66
C VAL A 253 3.87 0.39 20.59
N LYS A 254 4.28 0.26 19.33
CA LYS A 254 3.39 -0.15 18.25
C LYS A 254 2.79 -1.54 18.48
N HIS A 255 3.58 -2.50 18.95
CA HIS A 255 3.08 -3.83 19.28
C HIS A 255 2.01 -3.80 20.38
N LEU A 256 2.19 -2.95 21.41
CA LEU A 256 1.19 -2.77 22.46
C LEU A 256 -0.09 -2.11 21.95
N ASP A 257 0.03 -1.10 21.06
CA ASP A 257 -1.09 -0.44 20.40
C ASP A 257 -1.95 -1.45 19.62
N ASP A 258 -1.31 -2.29 18.79
CA ASP A 258 -1.99 -3.30 17.98
C ASP A 258 -2.69 -4.39 18.82
N GLN A 259 -2.31 -4.57 20.10
CA GLN A 259 -2.88 -5.55 21.02
C GLN A 259 -3.95 -4.99 21.97
N SER A 260 -4.21 -3.69 21.94
CA SER A 260 -5.12 -3.03 22.89
C SER A 260 -6.22 -2.24 22.17
N GLY A 261 -7.35 -2.03 22.85
CA GLY A 261 -8.36 -1.07 22.39
C GLY A 261 -7.98 0.39 22.67
N ALA A 262 -6.88 0.62 23.37
CA ALA A 262 -6.32 1.93 23.65
C ALA A 262 -5.46 2.40 22.47
N SER A 263 -5.23 3.71 22.38
CA SER A 263 -4.29 4.28 21.41
C SER A 263 -2.96 4.56 22.11
N LEU A 264 -1.88 3.98 21.59
CA LEU A 264 -0.51 4.16 22.04
C LEU A 264 0.35 4.53 20.84
N LYS A 265 0.96 5.72 20.86
CA LYS A 265 1.80 6.21 19.76
C LYS A 265 3.11 6.76 20.30
N LEU A 266 4.22 6.39 19.65
CA LEU A 266 5.54 6.93 19.94
C LEU A 266 6.31 7.13 18.64
N THR A 267 6.95 8.28 18.53
CA THR A 267 7.92 8.62 17.50
C THR A 267 9.09 9.35 18.15
N ILE A 268 10.31 8.84 17.95
CA ILE A 268 11.54 9.45 18.46
C ILE A 268 12.02 10.45 17.41
N LEU A 269 12.12 11.71 17.81
CA LEU A 269 12.54 12.83 16.96
C LEU A 269 14.03 13.12 17.13
N ASN A 270 14.48 13.19 18.39
CA ASN A 270 15.87 13.44 18.76
C ASN A 270 16.20 12.66 20.05
N PRO A 271 16.90 11.51 19.97
CA PRO A 271 17.26 10.72 21.14
C PRO A 271 18.05 11.51 22.20
N GLU A 272 18.81 12.52 21.79
CA GLU A 272 19.61 13.39 22.66
C GLU A 272 18.84 14.65 23.13
N GLY A 273 17.56 14.77 22.76
CA GLY A 273 16.70 15.86 23.18
C GLY A 273 16.45 15.84 24.69
N ARG A 274 16.44 17.02 25.32
CA ARG A 274 16.18 17.15 26.76
C ARG A 274 14.70 17.22 27.13
N VAL A 275 13.82 17.53 26.17
CA VAL A 275 12.38 17.67 26.40
C VAL A 275 11.66 16.39 25.98
N TRP A 276 11.19 15.63 26.96
CA TRP A 276 10.41 14.41 26.74
C TRP A 276 8.95 14.64 27.10
N THR A 277 8.04 14.12 26.27
CA THR A 277 6.60 14.27 26.46
C THR A 277 5.91 12.92 26.58
N MET A 278 4.99 12.82 27.53
CA MET A 278 4.11 11.66 27.72
C MET A 278 2.70 12.20 27.99
N VAL A 279 1.97 12.48 26.92
CA VAL A 279 0.72 13.24 26.96
C VAL A 279 -0.48 12.30 26.75
N ALA A 280 -1.53 12.52 27.54
CA ALA A 280 -2.79 11.81 27.36
C ALA A 280 -3.63 12.47 26.26
N GLY A 281 -4.01 11.72 25.23
CA GLY A 281 -4.88 12.18 24.14
C GLY A 281 -4.15 12.84 22.96
N GLY A 282 -4.50 12.40 21.75
CA GLY A 282 -3.89 12.89 20.51
C GLY A 282 -4.08 14.39 20.21
N GLY A 283 -5.18 15.01 20.66
CA GLY A 283 -5.36 16.45 20.50
C GLY A 283 -4.42 17.26 21.41
N ALA A 284 -4.21 16.78 22.64
CA ALA A 284 -3.32 17.43 23.58
C ALA A 284 -1.85 17.27 23.16
N SER A 285 -1.44 16.08 22.69
CA SER A 285 -0.06 15.84 22.29
C SER A 285 0.42 16.81 21.20
N VAL A 286 -0.44 17.15 20.24
CA VAL A 286 -0.15 18.17 19.22
C VAL A 286 0.05 19.55 19.86
N ILE A 287 -0.87 19.99 20.73
CA ILE A 287 -0.77 21.30 21.39
C ILE A 287 0.51 21.43 22.22
N TYR A 288 0.88 20.38 22.96
CA TYR A 288 2.12 20.38 23.74
C TYR A 288 3.36 20.44 22.84
N ALA A 289 3.39 19.68 21.74
CA ALA A 289 4.52 19.71 20.80
C ALA A 289 4.66 21.08 20.12
N ASP A 290 3.56 21.67 19.68
CA ASP A 290 3.52 23.03 19.10
C ASP A 290 4.04 24.05 20.11
N THR A 291 3.56 23.98 21.35
CA THR A 291 3.99 24.89 22.41
C THR A 291 5.51 24.79 22.65
N VAL A 292 6.07 23.58 22.72
CA VAL A 292 7.54 23.37 22.88
C VAL A 292 8.31 23.98 21.71
N CYS A 293 7.78 23.85 20.49
CA CYS A 293 8.37 24.47 19.30
C CYS A 293 8.32 26.01 19.37
N ASP A 294 7.16 26.57 19.74
CA ASP A 294 6.92 28.02 19.82
C ASP A 294 7.80 28.71 20.86
N ILE A 295 8.08 28.05 22.00
CA ILE A 295 9.00 28.56 23.02
C ILE A 295 10.48 28.38 22.66
N GLY A 296 10.80 27.87 21.46
CA GLY A 296 12.16 27.81 20.90
C GLY A 296 12.93 26.52 21.17
N PHE A 297 12.27 25.46 21.66
CA PHE A 297 12.90 24.18 22.04
C PHE A 297 12.65 23.07 21.01
N SER A 298 12.31 23.42 19.77
CA SER A 298 12.00 22.44 18.70
C SER A 298 13.12 21.41 18.47
N LYS A 299 14.39 21.84 18.53
CA LYS A 299 15.55 20.94 18.40
C LYS A 299 15.82 20.06 19.62
N ASP A 300 15.29 20.46 20.77
CA ASP A 300 15.46 19.77 22.05
C ASP A 300 14.29 18.80 22.35
N LEU A 301 13.24 18.80 21.53
CA LEU A 301 12.11 17.88 21.64
C LEU A 301 12.53 16.47 21.23
N ALA A 302 12.51 15.55 22.20
CA ALA A 302 13.05 14.22 22.02
C ALA A 302 12.08 13.27 21.32
N ASN A 303 10.79 13.37 21.63
CA ASN A 303 9.76 12.47 21.13
C ASN A 303 8.44 13.19 20.88
N TYR A 304 7.63 12.60 20.00
CA TYR A 304 6.22 12.89 19.82
C TYR A 304 5.43 11.61 20.08
N GLY A 305 4.36 11.68 20.87
CA GLY A 305 3.57 10.50 21.20
C GLY A 305 2.37 10.82 22.06
N GLU A 306 1.49 9.84 22.20
CA GLU A 306 0.31 9.94 23.05
C GLU A 306 -0.11 8.58 23.61
N TYR A 307 -0.87 8.62 24.70
CA TYR A 307 -1.66 7.49 25.18
C TYR A 307 -3.10 7.93 25.40
N SER A 308 -4.07 7.13 24.95
CA SER A 308 -5.50 7.43 25.10
C SER A 308 -6.36 6.18 24.97
N GLY A 309 -7.69 6.30 25.16
CA GLY A 309 -8.59 5.15 25.04
C GLY A 309 -8.55 4.18 26.23
N ASP A 310 -8.32 4.71 27.43
CA ASP A 310 -8.31 3.97 28.70
C ASP A 310 -7.35 2.75 28.72
N PRO A 311 -6.04 2.96 28.52
CA PRO A 311 -5.08 1.86 28.56
C PRO A 311 -5.00 1.25 29.97
N TYR A 312 -5.05 -0.08 30.04
CA TYR A 312 -4.88 -0.80 31.30
C TYR A 312 -3.46 -0.60 31.87
N LEU A 313 -3.36 -0.34 33.17
CA LEU A 313 -2.09 -0.48 33.89
C LEU A 313 -1.66 -1.96 33.86
N CYS A 314 -0.63 -2.28 33.09
CA CYS A 314 0.10 -3.52 33.28
C CYS A 314 0.71 -3.47 34.69
N ARG A 315 0.13 -4.20 35.65
CA ARG A 315 0.70 -4.31 37.01
C ARG A 315 2.11 -4.87 36.87
N SER A 316 3.10 -4.13 37.37
CA SER A 316 4.44 -4.69 37.53
C SER A 316 4.35 -5.98 38.38
N PRO A 317 5.09 -7.06 38.07
CA PRO A 317 5.08 -8.29 38.87
C PRO A 317 5.63 -8.13 40.29
N THR A 318 5.97 -6.91 40.71
CA THR A 318 6.69 -6.59 41.94
C THR A 318 5.80 -6.01 43.04
N ARG A 319 4.48 -5.95 42.85
CA ARG A 319 3.54 -5.52 43.90
C ARG A 319 2.45 -6.56 44.17
N ASP A 320 2.86 -7.75 44.56
CA ASP A 320 2.06 -8.61 45.42
C ASP A 320 2.20 -8.12 46.87
N SER A 321 1.33 -7.19 47.25
CA SER A 321 0.92 -7.07 48.65
C SER A 321 -0.58 -6.77 48.65
N PRO A 322 -1.42 -7.61 49.29
CA PRO A 322 -2.85 -7.44 49.30
C PRO A 322 -3.20 -6.30 50.26
N ALA A 323 -3.16 -5.06 49.77
CA ALA A 323 -3.74 -3.94 50.49
C ALA A 323 -5.27 -4.05 50.39
N GLN A 324 -5.84 -4.54 51.48
CA GLN A 324 -7.26 -4.63 51.76
C GLN A 324 -7.99 -3.33 51.40
N SER A 325 -9.16 -3.47 50.78
CA SER A 325 -10.13 -2.39 50.65
C SER A 325 -10.57 -1.91 52.03
N PRO A 326 -10.61 -0.61 52.32
CA PRO A 326 -11.63 -0.07 53.20
C PRO A 326 -12.84 0.25 52.33
N ARG A 327 -13.95 -0.42 52.65
CA ARG A 327 -15.29 0.07 52.33
C ARG A 327 -15.44 1.48 52.91
N LEU A 328 -16.03 2.38 52.14
CA LEU A 328 -17.10 3.27 52.57
C LEU A 328 -17.96 3.60 51.35
#